data_AF-V5RXT4-F1
#
_entry.id   AF-V5RXT4-F1
#
_cell.length_a   1.000
_cell.length_b   1.000
_cell.length_c   1.000
_cell.angle_alpha   90.00
_cell.angle_beta   90.00
_cell.angle_gamma   90.00
#
_symmetry.space_group_name_H-M   'P 1'
#
loop_
_entity.id
_entity.type
_entity.pdbx_description
1 polymer ?
#
loop_
_entity_poly.entity_id
_entity_poly.type
_entity_poly.pdbx_seq_one_letter_code
_entity_poly.pdbx_strand_id
1 'polypeptide(L)' 'MELVYEFDGVLYKSVGEYLDAVAHEYKHGDKDLAKTSLEDYGFSVSDINVNRDEDN' A
#
# COMPACT_ATOMS: atom_id res chain seq x y z
N MET A 1 -10.57 -6.50 18.43
CA MET A 1 -9.32 -6.00 17.80
C MET A 1 -9.75 -5.24 16.57
N GLU A 2 -9.45 -3.95 16.49
CA GLU A 2 -9.56 -3.24 15.21
C GLU A 2 -8.40 -3.73 14.32
N LEU A 3 -8.72 -4.13 13.09
CA LEU A 3 -7.69 -4.41 12.08
C LEU A 3 -7.13 -3.06 11.63
N VAL A 4 -5.87 -2.82 11.94
CA VAL A 4 -5.12 -1.65 11.51
C VAL A 4 -3.96 -2.14 10.65
N TYR A 5 -3.70 -1.44 9.55
CA TYR A 5 -2.61 -1.72 8.63
C TYR A 5 -1.54 -0.67 8.84
N GLU A 6 -0.33 -1.09 9.16
CA GLU A 6 0.82 -0.20 9.27
C GLU A 6 1.63 -0.22 7.97
N PHE A 7 1.96 0.97 7.46
CA PHE A 7 2.91 1.15 6.36
C PHE A 7 3.78 2.37 6.63
N ASP A 8 5.11 2.19 6.62
CA ASP A 8 6.10 3.23 6.88
C ASP A 8 5.85 4.02 8.19
N GLY A 9 5.37 3.34 9.24
CA GLY A 9 5.02 3.96 10.53
C GLY A 9 3.70 4.74 10.54
N VAL A 10 2.95 4.74 9.43
CA VAL A 10 1.59 5.31 9.34
C VAL A 10 0.56 4.20 9.52
N LEU A 11 -0.42 4.44 10.39
CA LEU A 11 -1.52 3.51 10.67
C LEU A 11 -2.76 3.84 9.86
N TYR A 12 -3.22 2.88 9.08
CA TYR A 12 -4.42 2.94 8.25
C TYR A 12 -5.51 2.06 8.86
N LYS A 13 -6.73 2.59 8.93
CA LYS A 13 -7.90 1.86 9.46
C LYS A 13 -8.67 1.11 8.38
N SER A 14 -8.37 1.39 7.12
CA SER A 14 -9.03 0.79 5.97
C SER A 14 -7.99 0.17 5.04
N VAL A 15 -8.29 -1.03 4.55
CA VAL A 15 -7.49 -1.70 3.50
C VAL A 15 -7.31 -0.78 2.30
N GLY A 16 -8.36 -0.05 1.88
CA GLY A 16 -8.28 0.85 0.73
C GLY A 16 -7.27 1.97 0.90
N GLU A 17 -7.22 2.60 2.08
CA GLU A 17 -6.25 3.69 2.36
C GLU A 17 -4.83 3.15 2.43
N TYR A 18 -4.66 1.97 3.02
CA TYR A 18 -3.38 1.25 3.05
C TYR A 18 -2.89 0.91 1.64
N LEU A 19 -3.74 0.26 0.82
CA LEU A 19 -3.37 -0.14 -0.55
C LEU A 19 -3.06 1.08 -1.42
N ASP A 20 -3.73 2.21 -1.24
CA ASP A 20 -3.47 3.45 -1.97
C ASP A 20 -2.09 4.03 -1.61
N ALA A 21 -1.76 4.08 -0.32
CA ALA A 21 -0.44 4.52 0.15
C ALA A 21 0.68 3.62 -0.36
N VAL A 22 0.47 2.29 -0.29
CA VAL A 22 1.44 1.32 -0.80
C VAL A 22 1.57 1.41 -2.32
N ALA A 23 0.48 1.67 -3.05
CA ALA A 23 0.52 1.88 -4.50
C ALA A 23 1.37 3.10 -4.87
N HIS A 24 1.23 4.19 -4.10
CA HIS A 24 2.01 5.40 -4.29
C HIS A 24 3.50 5.13 -4.07
N GLU A 25 3.86 4.48 -2.97
CA GLU A 25 5.25 4.14 -2.66
C GLU A 25 5.84 3.15 -3.66
N TYR A 26 5.04 2.17 -4.12
CA TYR A 26 5.45 1.24 -5.17
C TYR A 26 5.75 1.95 -6.50
N LYS A 27 5.05 3.04 -6.83
CA LYS A 27 5.30 3.82 -8.05
C LYS A 27 6.48 4.76 -7.92
N HIS A 28 6.50 5.53 -6.83
CA HIS A 28 7.32 6.74 -6.70
C HIS A 28 8.47 6.62 -5.70
N GLY A 29 8.41 5.64 -4.80
CA GLY A 29 9.38 5.42 -3.73
C GLY A 29 10.00 4.02 -3.78
N ASP A 30 10.06 3.38 -2.62
CA ASP A 30 10.73 2.10 -2.45
C ASP A 30 9.80 0.90 -2.74
N LYS A 31 10.02 0.31 -3.92
CA LYS A 31 9.24 -0.84 -4.41
C LYS A 31 9.37 -2.07 -3.52
N ASP A 32 10.54 -2.29 -2.93
CA ASP A 32 10.79 -3.47 -2.11
C ASP A 32 10.09 -3.34 -0.76
N LEU A 33 10.06 -2.13 -0.18
CA LEU A 33 9.24 -1.83 1.00
C LEU A 33 7.75 -2.07 0.74
N ALA A 34 7.24 -1.53 -0.37
CA ALA A 34 5.84 -1.69 -0.75
C ALA A 34 5.45 -3.17 -0.94
N LYS A 35 6.26 -3.96 -1.65
CA LYS A 35 6.02 -5.40 -1.82
C LYS A 35 6.04 -6.15 -0.49
N THR A 36 7.07 -5.91 0.32
CA THR A 36 7.23 -6.56 1.63
C THR A 36 6.02 -6.29 2.51
N SER A 37 5.52 -5.06 2.53
CA SER A 37 4.32 -4.71 3.28
C SER A 37 3.08 -5.45 2.76
N LEU A 38 2.86 -5.51 1.44
CA LEU A 38 1.72 -6.25 0.88
C LEU A 38 1.75 -7.71 1.29
N GLU A 39 2.91 -8.34 1.20
CA GLU A 39 3.11 -9.74 1.55
C GLU A 39 2.83 -10.01 3.04
N ASP A 40 3.17 -9.09 3.94
CA ASP A 40 2.91 -9.20 5.39
C ASP A 40 1.41 -9.32 5.70
N TYR A 41 0.58 -8.60 4.94
CA TYR A 41 -0.88 -8.63 5.06
C TYR A 41 -1.57 -9.59 4.07
N GLY A 42 -0.81 -10.33 3.28
CA GLY A 42 -1.32 -11.32 2.30
C GLY A 42 -1.89 -10.72 1.00
N PHE A 43 -1.55 -9.46 0.70
CA PHE A 43 -1.84 -8.81 -0.58
C PHE A 43 -0.72 -9.02 -1.59
N SER A 44 -0.98 -8.70 -2.84
CA SER A 44 -0.02 -8.73 -3.93
C SER A 44 0.01 -7.39 -4.68
N VAL A 45 1.02 -7.20 -5.52
CA VAL A 45 1.09 -6.01 -6.41
C VAL A 45 -0.10 -5.89 -7.37
N SER A 46 -0.88 -6.96 -7.54
CA SER A 46 -2.13 -6.97 -8.32
C SER A 46 -3.31 -6.35 -7.55
N ASP A 47 -3.24 -6.28 -6.22
CA ASP A 47 -4.28 -5.67 -5.38
C ASP A 47 -4.15 -4.14 -5.32
N ILE A 48 -2.96 -3.61 -5.57
CA ILE A 48 -2.72 -2.17 -5.65
C ILE A 48 -3.05 -1.65 -7.05
N ASN A 49 -3.93 -0.64 -7.14
CA ASN A 49 -4.30 -0.04 -8.41
C ASN A 49 -3.24 0.95 -8.90
N VAL A 50 -2.11 0.42 -9.34
CA VAL A 50 -0.98 1.18 -9.88
C VAL A 50 -1.23 1.76 -11.29
N ASN A 51 -2.47 1.83 -11.77
CA ASN A 51 -2.82 2.53 -13.02
C ASN A 51 -3.63 3.80 -12.81
N ARG A 52 -3.86 4.22 -11.55
CA ARG A 52 -4.30 5.59 -11.28
C ARG A 52 -3.08 6.49 -11.32
N ASP A 53 -2.74 6.92 -12.52
CA ASP A 53 -1.85 8.07 -12.73
C ASP A 53 -2.71 9.30 -12.42
N GLU A 54 -2.52 9.86 -11.23
CA GLU A 54 -3.04 11.18 -10.87
C GLU A 54 -2.11 12.23 -11.51
N ASP A 55 -2.12 12.28 -12.84
CA ASP A 55 -1.57 13.38 -13.62
C ASP A 55 -2.68 14.44 -13.73
N ASN A 56 -2.75 15.33 -12.72
CA ASN A 56 -3.46 16.62 -12.80
C ASN A 56 -2.91 17.66 -11.83
#